data_AF-A0A4Q2YIE9-F1
#
_entry.id   AF-A0A4Q2YIE9-F1
#
_cell.length_a   1.000
_cell.length_b   1.000
_cell.length_c   1.000
_cell.angle_alpha   90.00
_cell.angle_beta   90.00
_cell.angle_gamma   90.00
#
_symmetry.space_group_name_H-M   'P 1'
#
loop_
_entity.id
_entity.type
_entity.pdbx_description
1 polymer ?
#
loop_
_entity_poly.entity_id
_entity_poly.type
_entity_poly.pdbx_seq_one_letter_code
_entity_poly.pdbx_strand_id
1 'polypeptide(L)' 'MKLFGTDGIRGRANEFPITAEVALRVGKAVARVMRTSGTNRNRVLVGKDTRISGYMLETALT' A
#
# COMPACT_ATOMS: atom_id res chain seq x y z
N MET A 1 -9.05 14.39 -5.43
CA MET A 1 -9.51 12.98 -5.41
C MET A 1 -9.18 12.36 -4.06
N LYS A 2 -10.12 11.63 -3.46
CA LYS A 2 -9.92 10.94 -2.18
C LYS A 2 -9.43 9.51 -2.48
N LEU A 3 -8.21 9.17 -2.06
CA LEU A 3 -7.60 7.86 -2.32
C LEU A 3 -8.17 6.77 -1.39
N PHE A 4 -8.43 7.13 -0.13
CA PHE A 4 -8.91 6.21 0.92
C PHE A 4 -10.43 6.33 1.11
N GLY A 5 -11.14 5.21 0.94
CA GLY A 5 -12.53 5.05 1.39
C GLY A 5 -12.60 4.57 2.84
N THR A 6 -13.77 4.05 3.25
CA THR A 6 -14.00 3.48 4.59
C THR A 6 -13.03 2.33 4.90
N ASP A 7 -12.78 1.47 3.92
CA ASP A 7 -11.98 0.24 4.06
C ASP A 7 -10.67 0.30 3.26
N GLY A 8 -10.09 1.49 3.12
CA GLY A 8 -8.85 1.71 2.36
C GLY A 8 -9.08 1.99 0.87
N ILE A 9 -8.09 1.67 0.05
CA ILE A 9 -8.08 1.95 -1.40
C ILE A 9 -8.71 0.74 -2.11
N ARG A 10 -9.75 0.97 -2.92
CA ARG A 10 -10.44 -0.08 -3.69
C ARG A 10 -10.58 0.33 -5.15
N GLY A 11 -10.61 -0.67 -6.03
CA GLY A 11 -10.74 -0.48 -7.47
C GLY A 11 -10.38 -1.76 -8.24
N ARG A 12 -10.41 -1.68 -9.56
CA ARG A 12 -9.97 -2.76 -10.43
C ARG A 12 -8.44 -2.76 -10.53
N ALA A 13 -7.82 -3.94 -10.42
CA ALA A 13 -6.38 -4.07 -10.55
C ALA A 13 -5.88 -3.58 -11.92
N ASN A 14 -4.72 -2.93 -11.93
CA ASN A 14 -4.14 -2.23 -13.09
C ASN A 14 -4.89 -1.01 -13.58
N GLU A 15 -5.97 -0.60 -12.90
CA GLU A 15 -6.68 0.64 -13.16
C GLU A 15 -6.56 1.55 -11.94
N PHE A 16 -6.58 2.86 -12.15
CA PHE A 16 -6.57 3.79 -11.02
C PHE A 16 -7.81 3.54 -10.13
N PRO A 17 -7.67 3.41 -8.79
CA PRO A 17 -6.45 3.64 -8.00
C PRO A 17 -5.61 2.40 -7.64
N ILE A 18 -5.93 1.19 -8.11
CA ILE A 18 -5.21 -0.06 -7.80
C ILE A 18 -4.13 -0.34 -8.86
N THR A 19 -3.09 0.49 -8.86
CA THR A 19 -1.90 0.30 -9.71
C THR A 19 -0.64 0.07 -8.86
N ALA A 20 0.38 -0.56 -9.44
CA ALA A 20 1.67 -0.76 -8.78
C ALA A 20 2.32 0.57 -8.35
N GLU A 21 2.22 1.61 -9.18
CA GLU A 21 2.75 2.93 -8.87
C GLU A 21 2.08 3.55 -7.64
N VAL A 22 0.74 3.44 -7.55
CA VAL A 22 0.00 3.94 -6.38
C VAL A 22 0.42 3.16 -5.14
N ALA A 23 0.54 1.83 -5.22
CA ALA A 23 1.00 1.00 -4.10
C ALA A 23 2.40 1.41 -3.60
N LEU A 24 3.36 1.62 -4.51
CA LEU A 24 4.71 2.09 -4.16
C LEU A 24 4.68 3.46 -3.47
N ARG A 25 3.86 4.40 -3.97
CA ARG A 25 3.70 5.73 -3.37
C ARG A 25 3.08 5.66 -1.98
N VAL A 26 2.11 4.77 -1.77
CA VAL A 26 1.50 4.51 -0.47
C VAL A 26 2.54 3.92 0.49
N GLY A 27 3.31 2.93 0.07
CA GLY A 27 4.39 2.34 0.89
C GLY A 27 5.41 3.39 1.35
N LYS A 28 5.87 4.25 0.43
CA LYS A 28 6.76 5.38 0.76
C LYS A 28 6.13 6.37 1.74
N ALA A 29 4.85 6.69 1.57
CA ALA A 29 4.13 7.58 2.47
C ALA A 29 4.00 6.98 3.88
N VAL A 30 3.65 5.69 3.98
CA VAL A 30 3.57 4.95 5.25
C VAL A 30 4.93 4.95 5.94
N ALA A 31 6.01 4.62 5.23
CA ALA A 31 7.36 4.61 5.79
C ALA A 31 7.78 6.00 6.31
N ARG A 32 7.43 7.08 5.60
CA ARG A 32 7.69 8.45 6.04
C ARG A 32 6.93 8.78 7.33
N VAL A 33 5.65 8.43 7.41
CA VAL A 33 4.82 8.68 8.59
C VAL A 33 5.36 7.90 9.79
N MET A 34 5.68 6.61 9.62
CA MET A 34 6.22 5.78 10.70
C MET A 34 7.54 6.32 11.25
N ARG A 35 8.43 6.81 10.36
CA ARG A 35 9.69 7.45 10.77
C ARG A 35 9.48 8.70 11.63
N THR A 36 8.41 9.46 11.38
CA THR A 36 8.12 10.69 12.15
C THR A 36 7.42 10.41 13.49
N SER A 37 6.86 9.22 13.70
CA SER A 37 6.09 8.88 14.91
C SER A 37 6.95 8.54 16.14
N GLY A 38 8.29 8.58 16.06
CA GLY A 38 9.20 8.42 17.20
C GLY A 38 9.33 6.99 17.75
N THR A 39 8.64 6.00 17.19
CA THR A 39 8.75 4.60 17.61
C THR A 39 10.00 3.95 17.01
N ASN A 40 10.94 3.51 17.86
CA ASN A 40 12.20 2.84 17.46
C ASN A 40 12.03 1.46 16.78
N ARG A 41 10.82 1.09 16.35
CA ARG A 41 10.52 -0.20 15.72
C ARG A 41 9.66 0.01 14.47
N ASN A 42 10.30 0.46 13.39
CA ASN A 42 9.67 0.62 12.07
C ASN A 42 9.56 -0.74 11.36
N ARG A 43 8.68 -1.61 11.86
CA ARG A 43 8.38 -2.91 11.25
C ARG A 43 6.99 -2.87 10.64
N VAL A 44 6.87 -3.30 9.39
CA VAL A 44 5.61 -3.39 8.65
C VAL A 44 5.35 -4.85 8.32
N LEU A 45 4.11 -5.30 8.53
CA LEU A 45 3.63 -6.60 8.09
C LEU A 45 2.79 -6.40 6.83
N VAL A 46 3.11 -7.13 5.77
CA VAL A 46 2.32 -7.15 4.52
C VAL A 46 1.59 -8.49 4.44
N GLY A 47 0.26 -8.42 4.34
CA GLY A 47 -0.59 -9.58 4.11
C GLY A 47 -1.36 -9.42 2.80
N LYS A 48 -1.59 -10.53 2.10
CA LYS A 48 -2.36 -10.58 0.86
C LYS A 48 -3.35 -11.75 0.86
N ASP A 49 -4.35 -11.69 -0.01
CA ASP A 49 -5.24 -12.80 -0.31
C ASP A 49 -4.70 -13.66 -1.47
N THR A 50 -5.55 -14.54 -2.02
CA THR A 50 -5.21 -15.45 -3.14
C THR A 50 -5.35 -14.80 -4.52
N ARG A 51 -5.67 -13.50 -4.63
CA ARG A 51 -5.84 -12.84 -5.93
C ARG A 51 -4.50 -12.75 -6.66
N ILE A 52 -4.54 -12.97 -7.97
CA ILE A 52 -3.36 -12.87 -8.84
C ILE A 52 -2.74 -11.46 -8.83
N SER A 53 -3.57 -10.41 -8.72
CA SER A 53 -3.10 -9.02 -8.56
C SER A 53 -2.37 -8.77 -7.24
N GLY A 54 -2.49 -9.69 -6.27
CA GLY A 54 -1.78 -9.61 -5.00
C GLY A 54 -0.27 -9.61 -5.18
N TYR A 55 0.27 -10.39 -6.14
CA TYR A 55 1.71 -10.42 -6.42
C TYR A 55 2.23 -9.06 -6.90
N MET A 56 1.50 -8.41 -7.80
CA MET A 56 1.86 -7.06 -8.26
C MET A 56 1.92 -6.05 -7.11
N LEU A 57 0.92 -6.08 -6.22
CA LEU A 57 0.85 -5.14 -5.09
C LEU A 57 1.89 -5.45 -4.02
N GLU A 58 2.13 -6.74 -3.75
CA GLU A 58 3.18 -7.22 -2.84
C GLU A 58 4.55 -6.74 -3.32
N THR A 59 4.91 -7.03 -4.57
CA THR A 59 6.20 -6.59 -5.16
C THR A 59 6.35 -5.07 -5.19
N ALA A 60 5.26 -4.31 -5.31
CA ALA A 60 5.33 -2.85 -5.25
C ALA A 60 5.55 -2.30 -3.82
N LEU A 61 5.25 -3.09 -2.78
CA LEU A 61 5.31 -2.69 -1.37
C LEU A 61 6.56 -3.20 -0.64
N THR A 62 7.23 -4.22 -1.18
CA THR A 62 8.46 -4.84 -0.63
C THR A 62 9.68 -4.45 -1.44
#